data_AF-A0A931YQR5-F1
#
_entry.id   AF-A0A931YQR5-F1
#
_cell.length_a   1.000
_cell.length_b   1.000
_cell.length_c   1.000
_cell.angle_alpha   90.00
_cell.angle_beta   90.00
_cell.angle_gamma   90.00
#
_symmetry.space_group_name_H-M   'P 1'
#
loop_
_entity.id
_entity.type
_entity.pdbx_description
1 polymer ?
#
loop_
_entity_poly.entity_id
_entity_poly.type
_entity_poly.pdbx_seq_one_letter_code
_entity_poly.pdbx_strand_id
1 'polypeptide(L)'
;MYKGGRVIFYRKRTGGFTLIELIVVLVIIGIISGVVAVRYTGSLDSVRFRKTMTELVFFLRESRIKAMATGEPVSVIFDLHGGFCWDNDRKVFKLYPEIEIFTDKIDVREEPTRTIVFYPGGMASEEKLGFVCDKMVIVLHVAPLGGLSYYKVNEDMEEAYRYARIGGILSDEDIAERINNYETLDKNLYGLLVKDTRKTEAVPLNKGGDVESKDYVEEDTVLDEEEEEE
;
A
#
# COMPACT_ATOMS: atom_id res chain seq x y z
N MET A 1 -5.81 92.30 20.33
CA MET A 1 -5.67 91.11 21.20
C MET A 1 -5.83 89.86 20.33
N TYR A 2 -4.73 89.29 19.84
CA TYR A 2 -4.73 88.03 19.07
C TYR A 2 -3.66 87.10 19.66
N LYS A 3 -4.09 85.90 20.07
CA LYS A 3 -3.25 84.85 20.67
C LYS A 3 -2.43 84.16 19.57
N GLY A 4 -1.10 84.19 19.71
CA GLY A 4 -0.18 83.39 18.89
C GLY A 4 -0.22 81.92 19.29
N GLY A 5 -0.77 81.08 18.41
CA GLY A 5 -0.68 79.61 18.52
C GLY A 5 0.69 79.13 18.04
N ARG A 6 1.45 78.47 18.91
CA ARG A 6 2.69 77.77 18.54
C ARG A 6 2.33 76.46 17.84
N VAL A 7 2.71 76.33 16.58
CA VAL A 7 2.64 75.08 15.82
C VAL A 7 3.85 74.22 16.21
N ILE A 8 3.61 73.13 16.93
CA ILE A 8 4.65 72.14 17.27
C ILE A 8 4.80 71.19 16.09
N PHE A 9 5.86 71.36 15.31
CA PHE A 9 6.24 70.41 14.26
C PHE A 9 6.85 69.15 14.90
N TYR A 10 6.09 68.06 14.95
CA TYR A 10 6.65 66.73 15.22
C TYR A 10 7.42 66.25 14.00
N ARG A 11 8.74 66.41 14.03
CA ARG A 11 9.66 65.89 13.02
C ARG A 11 9.69 64.37 13.12
N LYS A 12 8.94 63.69 12.23
CA LYS A 12 8.96 62.24 12.08
C LYS A 12 10.38 61.85 11.68
N ARG A 13 11.15 61.22 12.58
CA ARG A 13 12.47 60.69 12.24
C ARG A 13 12.27 59.58 11.22
N THR A 14 12.72 59.80 10.00
CA THR A 14 12.94 58.72 9.02
C THR A 14 14.15 57.93 9.51
N GLY A 15 13.90 56.83 10.22
CA GLY A 15 14.96 55.88 10.57
C GLY A 15 15.51 55.28 9.29
N GLY A 16 16.81 55.45 9.04
CA GLY A 16 17.51 54.71 7.99
C GLY A 16 17.78 53.29 8.46
N PHE A 17 17.68 52.34 7.52
CA PHE A 17 18.00 50.94 7.78
C PHE A 17 19.49 50.79 8.11
N THR A 18 19.79 50.02 9.14
CA THR A 18 21.18 49.75 9.52
C THR A 18 21.77 48.65 8.65
N LEU A 19 23.10 48.63 8.49
CA LEU A 19 23.78 47.56 7.73
C LEU A 19 23.48 46.17 8.31
N ILE A 20 23.37 46.08 9.64
CA ILE A 20 23.04 44.83 10.32
C ILE A 20 21.62 44.36 10.00
N GLU A 21 20.66 45.27 9.86
CA GLU A 21 19.28 44.94 9.51
C GLU A 21 19.20 44.34 8.10
N LEU A 22 19.96 44.88 7.15
CA LEU A 22 20.03 44.35 5.80
C LEU A 22 20.70 42.95 5.76
N ILE A 23 21.74 42.73 6.56
CA ILE A 23 22.38 41.41 6.70
C ILE A 23 21.41 40.39 7.30
N VAL A 24 20.68 40.75 8.35
CA VAL A 24 19.69 39.86 8.98
C VAL A 24 18.57 39.50 8.00
N VAL A 25 18.07 40.46 7.22
CA VAL A 25 17.06 40.21 6.18
C VAL A 25 17.59 39.24 5.12
N LEU A 26 18.82 39.39 4.66
CA LEU A 26 19.43 38.48 3.68
C LEU A 26 19.63 37.07 4.26
N VAL A 27 20.00 36.94 5.53
CA VAL A 27 20.11 35.64 6.21
C VAL A 27 18.73 34.99 6.33
N ILE A 28 17.69 35.74 6.72
CA ILE A 28 16.32 35.23 6.81
C ILE A 28 15.82 34.79 5.43
N ILE A 29 16.02 35.61 4.38
CA ILE A 29 15.66 35.25 3.01
C ILE A 29 16.46 34.02 2.55
N GLY A 30 17.74 33.91 2.90
CA GLY A 30 18.56 32.73 2.58
C GLY A 30 18.07 31.46 3.24
N ILE A 31 17.71 31.52 4.52
CA ILE A 31 17.09 30.40 5.26
C ILE A 31 15.74 30.04 4.64
N ILE A 32 14.88 31.03 4.37
CA ILE A 32 13.58 30.81 3.75
C ILE A 32 13.76 30.22 2.34
N SER A 33 14.72 30.71 1.54
CA SER A 33 15.00 30.23 0.18
C SER A 33 15.51 28.80 0.17
N GLY A 34 16.30 28.39 1.17
CA GLY A 34 16.72 27.00 1.35
C GLY A 34 15.58 26.05 1.73
N VAL A 35 14.48 26.59 2.28
CA VAL A 35 13.29 25.82 2.69
C VAL A 35 12.22 25.77 1.60
N VAL A 36 12.34 26.56 0.51
CA VAL A 36 11.43 26.44 -0.65
C VAL A 36 11.83 25.26 -1.55
N ALA A 37 11.83 24.05 -0.99
CA ALA A 37 11.64 22.82 -1.74
C ALA A 37 10.13 22.48 -1.79
N VAL A 38 9.27 23.50 -1.95
CA VAL A 38 7.82 23.30 -1.96
C VAL A 38 7.41 22.82 -3.35
N ARG A 39 7.26 21.50 -3.44
CA ARG A 39 6.57 20.78 -4.51
C ARG A 39 5.18 21.40 -4.73
N TYR A 40 5.02 22.18 -5.80
CA TYR A 40 3.73 22.66 -6.30
C TYR A 40 3.39 21.91 -7.59
N THR A 41 2.66 20.79 -7.52
CA THR A 41 2.19 20.03 -8.69
C THR A 41 0.75 19.51 -8.58
N GLY A 42 -0.07 19.98 -7.64
CA GLY A 42 -1.37 19.36 -7.30
C GLY A 42 -2.39 19.11 -8.44
N SER A 43 -2.35 19.81 -9.58
CA SER A 43 -3.29 19.55 -10.69
C SER A 43 -2.80 18.50 -11.70
N LEU A 44 -1.48 18.35 -11.91
CA LEU A 44 -0.94 17.33 -12.82
C LEU A 44 -0.88 15.95 -12.14
N ASP A 45 -0.88 15.95 -10.81
CA ASP A 45 -0.72 14.74 -10.00
C ASP A 45 -1.95 13.82 -10.13
N SER A 46 -3.17 14.35 -10.21
CA SER A 46 -4.39 13.53 -10.32
C SER A 46 -4.53 12.76 -11.65
N VAL A 47 -4.18 13.39 -12.78
CA VAL A 47 -4.20 12.74 -14.10
C VAL A 47 -3.13 11.66 -14.17
N ARG A 48 -1.92 11.99 -13.68
CA ARG A 48 -0.81 11.06 -13.59
C ARG A 48 -1.15 9.88 -12.68
N PHE A 49 -1.79 10.14 -11.55
CA PHE A 49 -2.22 9.14 -10.58
C PHE A 49 -3.19 8.14 -11.21
N ARG A 50 -4.25 8.62 -11.88
CA ARG A 50 -5.19 7.76 -12.62
C ARG A 50 -4.52 6.95 -13.72
N LYS A 51 -3.58 7.56 -14.46
CA LYS A 51 -2.81 6.88 -15.50
C LYS A 51 -2.01 5.72 -14.90
N THR A 52 -1.27 5.96 -13.82
CA THR A 52 -0.49 4.93 -13.13
C THR A 52 -1.37 3.82 -12.57
N MET A 53 -2.55 4.13 -12.02
CA MET A 53 -3.48 3.10 -11.56
C MET A 53 -4.06 2.27 -12.71
N THR A 54 -4.27 2.88 -13.85
CA THR A 54 -4.70 2.18 -15.07
C THR A 54 -3.58 1.26 -15.58
N GLU A 55 -2.34 1.73 -15.60
CA GLU A 55 -1.16 0.93 -15.97
C GLU A 55 -0.92 -0.21 -14.97
N LEU A 56 -1.15 0.00 -13.67
CA LEU A 56 -1.08 -1.03 -12.65
C LEU A 56 -2.13 -2.13 -12.89
N VAL A 57 -3.37 -1.78 -13.21
CA VAL A 57 -4.40 -2.76 -13.59
C VAL A 57 -4.00 -3.53 -14.84
N PHE A 58 -3.39 -2.87 -15.84
CA PHE A 58 -2.86 -3.58 -17.01
C PHE A 58 -1.74 -4.55 -16.65
N PHE A 59 -0.81 -4.15 -15.78
CA PHE A 59 0.25 -5.01 -15.28
C PHE A 59 -0.31 -6.27 -14.59
N LEU A 60 -1.29 -6.10 -13.69
CA LEU A 60 -1.96 -7.22 -13.03
C LEU A 60 -2.72 -8.13 -14.01
N ARG A 61 -3.38 -7.53 -15.00
CA ARG A 61 -4.06 -8.28 -16.07
C ARG A 61 -3.09 -9.12 -16.88
N GLU A 62 -1.89 -8.60 -17.18
CA GLU A 62 -0.84 -9.36 -17.87
C GLU A 62 -0.36 -10.54 -17.01
N SER A 63 -0.11 -10.33 -15.72
CA SER A 63 0.26 -11.41 -14.79
C SER A 63 -0.81 -12.51 -14.73
N ARG A 64 -2.09 -12.13 -14.76
CA ARG A 64 -3.20 -13.09 -14.86
C ARG A 64 -3.20 -13.87 -16.18
N ILE A 65 -3.07 -13.18 -17.31
CA ILE A 65 -3.01 -13.83 -18.64
C ILE A 65 -1.83 -14.81 -18.69
N LYS A 66 -0.70 -14.43 -18.11
CA LYS A 66 0.48 -15.27 -17.98
C LYS A 66 0.20 -16.54 -17.18
N ALA A 67 -0.42 -16.44 -16.00
CA ALA A 67 -0.77 -17.62 -15.19
C ALA A 67 -1.66 -18.62 -15.97
N MET A 68 -2.63 -18.09 -16.71
CA MET A 68 -3.51 -18.90 -17.56
C MET A 68 -2.76 -19.54 -18.74
N ALA A 69 -1.82 -18.81 -19.34
CA ALA A 69 -1.07 -19.27 -20.52
C ALA A 69 0.02 -20.29 -20.16
N THR A 70 0.70 -20.13 -19.02
CA THR A 70 1.78 -21.02 -18.59
C THR A 70 1.27 -22.25 -17.85
N GLY A 71 0.07 -22.19 -17.28
CA GLY A 71 -0.44 -23.26 -16.41
C GLY A 71 0.15 -23.22 -15.00
N GLU A 72 0.89 -22.17 -14.64
CA GLU A 72 1.53 -22.00 -13.34
C GLU A 72 1.01 -20.75 -12.60
N PRO A 73 0.91 -20.76 -11.27
CA PRO A 73 0.55 -19.56 -10.51
C PRO A 73 1.56 -18.43 -10.72
N VAL A 74 1.05 -17.20 -10.89
CA VAL A 74 1.88 -15.98 -10.97
C VAL A 74 1.59 -15.14 -9.75
N SER A 75 2.62 -14.88 -8.95
CA SER A 75 2.55 -13.96 -7.82
C SER A 75 3.02 -12.58 -8.24
N VAL A 76 2.30 -11.55 -7.80
CA VAL A 76 2.68 -10.15 -7.87
C VAL A 76 2.89 -9.65 -6.47
N ILE A 77 4.11 -9.24 -6.15
CA ILE A 77 4.51 -8.83 -4.81
C ILE A 77 4.69 -7.31 -4.83
N PHE A 78 4.01 -6.63 -3.92
CA PHE A 78 4.09 -5.18 -3.71
C PHE A 78 5.05 -4.90 -2.58
N ASP A 79 5.96 -3.96 -2.78
CA ASP A 79 6.72 -3.32 -1.71
C ASP A 79 5.99 -2.04 -1.29
N LEU A 80 5.43 -2.03 -0.07
CA LEU A 80 4.54 -0.97 0.38
C LEU A 80 5.28 0.35 0.65
N HIS A 81 6.53 0.28 1.12
CA HIS A 81 7.37 1.46 1.38
C HIS A 81 8.14 1.92 0.15
N GLY A 82 8.57 0.98 -0.69
CA GLY A 82 9.27 1.24 -1.94
C GLY A 82 8.34 1.64 -3.07
N GLY A 83 7.04 1.37 -2.93
CA GLY A 83 5.97 1.60 -3.89
C GLY A 83 6.36 1.21 -5.32
N PHE A 84 6.73 -0.05 -5.44
CA PHE A 84 6.85 -0.77 -6.69
C PHE A 84 6.29 -2.18 -6.46
N CYS A 85 5.96 -2.87 -7.53
CA CYS A 85 5.65 -4.30 -7.47
C CYS A 85 6.39 -5.05 -8.56
N TRP A 86 6.51 -6.36 -8.39
CA TRP A 86 7.13 -7.23 -9.38
C TRP A 86 6.40 -8.56 -9.48
N ASP A 87 6.46 -9.19 -10.64
CA ASP A 87 5.97 -10.55 -10.84
C ASP A 87 7.09 -11.60 -10.64
N ASN A 88 6.74 -12.88 -10.70
CA ASN A 88 7.70 -13.98 -10.58
C ASN A 88 8.86 -13.94 -11.60
N ASP A 89 8.69 -13.25 -12.74
CA ASP A 89 9.76 -13.08 -13.75
C ASP A 89 10.59 -11.81 -13.50
N ARG A 90 10.40 -11.17 -12.34
CA ARG A 90 11.02 -9.90 -11.95
C ARG A 90 10.69 -8.76 -12.91
N LYS A 91 9.55 -8.81 -13.59
CA LYS A 91 9.03 -7.65 -14.32
C LYS A 91 8.56 -6.62 -13.30
N VAL A 92 9.25 -5.48 -13.22
CA VAL A 92 8.98 -4.43 -12.24
C VAL A 92 7.99 -3.41 -12.78
N PHE A 93 7.01 -3.03 -11.96
CA PHE A 93 6.16 -1.87 -12.13
C PHE A 93 6.40 -0.86 -11.01
N LYS A 94 6.69 0.40 -11.36
CA LYS A 94 7.01 1.46 -10.39
C LYS A 94 5.86 2.44 -10.25
N LEU A 95 5.53 2.81 -9.02
CA LEU A 95 4.64 3.93 -8.75
C LEU A 95 5.40 5.26 -8.83
N TYR A 96 4.70 6.33 -9.15
CA TYR A 96 5.26 7.66 -9.00
C TYR A 96 5.54 7.98 -7.52
N PRO A 97 6.57 8.78 -7.20
CA PRO A 97 7.00 9.04 -5.83
C PRO A 97 5.93 9.70 -4.94
N GLU A 98 4.97 10.39 -5.54
CA GLU A 98 3.87 11.07 -4.87
C GLU A 98 2.74 10.11 -4.47
N ILE A 99 2.81 8.85 -4.88
CA ILE A 99 1.81 7.82 -4.59
C ILE A 99 2.26 7.00 -3.38
N GLU A 100 1.43 7.02 -2.35
CA GLU A 100 1.60 6.21 -1.15
C GLU A 100 0.55 5.09 -1.11
N ILE A 101 0.90 3.98 -0.47
CA ILE A 101 0.04 2.80 -0.35
C ILE A 101 -0.52 2.73 1.08
N PHE A 102 -1.76 2.29 1.24
CA PHE A 102 -2.36 1.98 2.53
C PHE A 102 -3.15 0.67 2.46
N THR A 103 -3.34 0.01 3.61
CA THR A 103 -4.13 -1.23 3.71
C THR A 103 -5.24 -1.07 4.73
N ASP A 104 -6.30 -1.88 4.57
CA ASP A 104 -7.46 -1.97 5.47
C ASP A 104 -7.26 -2.99 6.60
N LYS A 105 -6.23 -3.84 6.50
CA LYS A 105 -5.88 -4.81 7.53
C LYS A 105 -4.94 -4.16 8.54
N ILE A 106 -5.31 -4.22 9.82
CA ILE A 106 -4.39 -3.99 10.94
C ILE A 106 -3.44 -5.18 10.96
N ASP A 107 -2.32 -5.06 10.27
CA ASP A 107 -1.30 -6.10 10.33
C ASP A 107 -0.53 -5.94 11.63
N VAL A 108 -0.74 -6.88 12.57
CA VAL A 108 0.03 -6.94 13.84
C VAL A 108 1.54 -7.12 13.57
N ARG A 109 1.92 -7.43 12.32
CA ARG A 109 3.30 -7.70 11.89
C ARG A 109 3.95 -6.62 11.01
N GLU A 110 3.27 -5.52 10.68
CA GLU A 110 3.79 -4.50 9.75
C GLU A 110 4.50 -5.10 8.52
N GLU A 111 3.86 -6.05 7.83
CA GLU A 111 4.50 -6.69 6.68
C GLU A 111 4.81 -5.63 5.61
N PRO A 112 6.09 -5.48 5.19
CA PRO A 112 6.50 -4.46 4.24
C PRO A 112 6.04 -4.78 2.81
N THR A 113 5.45 -5.97 2.62
CA THR A 113 5.00 -6.47 1.33
C THR A 113 3.57 -7.00 1.38
N ARG A 114 2.90 -6.97 0.22
CA ARG A 114 1.60 -7.62 -0.02
C ARG A 114 1.66 -8.43 -1.30
N THR A 115 1.04 -9.61 -1.31
CA THR A 115 1.14 -10.53 -2.44
C THR A 115 -0.23 -10.81 -3.02
N ILE A 116 -0.35 -10.64 -4.34
CA ILE A 116 -1.51 -11.03 -5.12
C ILE A 116 -1.13 -12.26 -5.96
N VAL A 117 -1.87 -13.35 -5.84
CA VAL A 117 -1.60 -14.59 -6.58
C VAL A 117 -2.68 -14.78 -7.63
N PHE A 118 -2.28 -14.94 -8.89
CA PHE A 118 -3.15 -15.35 -9.99
C PHE A 118 -2.96 -16.83 -10.29
N TYR A 119 -4.07 -17.56 -10.41
CA TYR A 119 -4.07 -19.00 -10.66
C TYR A 119 -4.38 -19.34 -12.12
N PRO A 120 -3.90 -20.48 -12.64
CA PRO A 120 -4.14 -20.90 -14.03
C PRO A 120 -5.61 -20.98 -14.43
N GLY A 121 -6.49 -21.30 -13.49
CA GLY A 121 -7.95 -21.31 -13.71
C GLY A 121 -8.57 -19.91 -13.90
N GLY A 122 -7.77 -18.85 -13.87
CA GLY A 122 -8.21 -17.46 -13.99
C GLY A 122 -8.72 -16.84 -12.69
N MET A 123 -8.69 -17.56 -11.57
CA MET A 123 -8.97 -17.05 -10.23
C MET A 123 -7.78 -16.24 -9.69
N ALA A 124 -7.99 -15.50 -8.61
CA ALA A 124 -6.93 -14.81 -7.88
C ALA A 124 -7.13 -14.93 -6.36
N SER A 125 -6.10 -14.59 -5.58
CA SER A 125 -6.27 -14.24 -4.17
C SER A 125 -7.09 -12.96 -4.05
N GLU A 126 -8.00 -12.89 -3.08
CA GLU A 126 -8.69 -11.65 -2.75
C GLU A 126 -7.70 -10.66 -2.14
N GLU A 127 -7.62 -9.46 -2.71
CA GLU A 127 -6.79 -8.39 -2.16
C GLU A 127 -7.40 -7.01 -2.40
N LYS A 128 -7.21 -6.13 -1.43
CA LYS A 128 -7.61 -4.72 -1.48
C LYS A 128 -6.41 -3.86 -1.09
N LEU A 129 -6.02 -2.94 -1.96
CA LEU A 129 -4.94 -2.00 -1.69
C LEU A 129 -5.40 -0.57 -1.96
N GLY A 130 -5.17 0.28 -0.96
CA GLY A 130 -5.45 1.70 -1.04
C GLY A 130 -4.23 2.45 -1.56
N PHE A 131 -4.48 3.48 -2.36
CA PHE A 131 -3.48 4.39 -2.86
C PHE A 131 -3.94 5.82 -2.64
N VAL A 132 -3.02 6.68 -2.24
CA VAL A 132 -3.30 8.09 -2.01
C VAL A 132 -2.26 8.96 -2.70
N CYS A 133 -2.74 10.04 -3.32
CA CYS A 133 -1.93 11.07 -3.94
C CYS A 133 -2.61 12.43 -3.73
N ASP A 134 -1.95 13.35 -3.04
CA ASP A 134 -2.54 14.60 -2.54
C ASP A 134 -3.84 14.33 -1.74
N LYS A 135 -5.01 14.70 -2.28
CA LYS A 135 -6.33 14.47 -1.66
C LYS A 135 -7.12 13.34 -2.31
N MET A 136 -6.58 12.74 -3.36
CA MET A 136 -7.28 11.74 -4.14
C MET A 136 -6.94 10.35 -3.61
N VAL A 137 -7.97 9.56 -3.33
CA VAL A 137 -7.85 8.17 -2.92
C VAL A 137 -8.32 7.28 -4.06
N ILE A 138 -7.55 6.24 -4.36
CA ILE A 138 -7.92 5.17 -5.29
C ILE A 138 -7.76 3.85 -4.56
N VAL A 139 -8.76 3.00 -4.65
CA VAL A 139 -8.74 1.67 -4.07
C VAL A 139 -8.69 0.65 -5.21
N LEU A 140 -7.63 -0.16 -5.22
CA LEU A 140 -7.49 -1.32 -6.09
C LEU A 140 -8.17 -2.52 -5.44
N HIS A 141 -8.94 -3.23 -6.25
CA HIS A 141 -9.59 -4.48 -5.90
C HIS A 141 -9.10 -5.59 -6.83
N VAL A 142 -8.86 -6.78 -6.27
CA VAL A 142 -8.70 -8.01 -7.02
C VAL A 142 -9.78 -9.00 -6.59
N ALA A 143 -10.73 -9.24 -7.49
CA ALA A 143 -11.81 -10.17 -7.24
C ALA A 143 -11.31 -11.62 -7.29
N PRO A 144 -11.61 -12.46 -6.28
CA PRO A 144 -11.11 -13.84 -6.23
C PRO A 144 -11.69 -14.69 -7.37
N LEU A 145 -12.96 -14.48 -7.66
CA LEU A 145 -13.64 -15.11 -8.79
C LEU A 145 -13.29 -14.38 -10.08
N GLY A 146 -12.72 -15.13 -11.03
CA GLY A 146 -12.33 -14.60 -12.32
C GLY A 146 -11.10 -13.67 -12.31
N GLY A 147 -10.51 -13.37 -11.14
CA GLY A 147 -9.22 -12.68 -11.02
C GLY A 147 -9.23 -11.26 -11.59
N LEU A 148 -10.38 -10.61 -11.63
CA LEU A 148 -10.52 -9.29 -12.22
C LEU A 148 -9.87 -8.23 -11.32
N SER A 149 -8.91 -7.50 -11.87
CA SER A 149 -8.31 -6.33 -11.24
C SER A 149 -8.98 -5.06 -11.74
N TYR A 150 -9.44 -4.21 -10.84
CA TYR A 150 -10.04 -2.92 -11.15
C TYR A 150 -9.82 -1.95 -9.99
N TYR A 151 -9.99 -0.66 -10.26
CA TYR A 151 -9.90 0.35 -9.19
C TYR A 151 -11.14 1.22 -9.14
N LYS A 152 -11.41 1.77 -7.96
CA LYS A 152 -12.45 2.75 -7.71
C LYS A 152 -11.83 4.02 -7.15
N VAL A 153 -12.34 5.15 -7.61
CA VAL A 153 -11.88 6.49 -7.21
C VAL A 153 -12.75 6.99 -6.07
N ASN A 154 -12.12 7.60 -5.06
CA ASN A 154 -12.79 8.15 -3.88
C ASN A 154 -13.70 7.12 -3.19
N GLU A 155 -13.26 5.86 -3.18
CA GLU A 155 -13.89 4.85 -2.34
C GLU A 155 -13.38 5.01 -0.91
N ASP A 156 -14.31 5.10 0.04
CA ASP A 156 -13.97 5.05 1.45
C ASP A 156 -13.51 3.63 1.81
N MET A 157 -12.34 3.57 2.41
CA MET A 157 -11.73 2.37 2.92
C MET A 157 -11.19 2.74 4.30
N GLU A 158 -11.46 1.90 5.32
CA GLU A 158 -10.88 2.13 6.64
C GLU A 158 -9.35 2.14 6.47
N GLU A 159 -8.74 3.33 6.58
CA GLU A 159 -7.29 3.49 6.50
C GLU A 159 -6.67 2.90 7.77
N ALA A 160 -6.48 1.58 7.80
CA ALA A 160 -5.91 0.91 8.95
C ALA A 160 -4.42 1.24 9.10
N TYR A 161 -3.67 1.35 7.99
CA TYR A 161 -2.25 1.67 8.00
C TYR A 161 -1.74 2.27 6.68
N ARG A 162 -1.03 3.41 6.73
CA ARG A 162 -0.46 4.13 5.58
C ARG A 162 1.06 4.02 5.55
N TYR A 163 1.60 3.61 4.40
CA TYR A 163 3.02 3.34 4.20
C TYR A 163 3.68 4.54 3.51
N ALA A 164 4.36 5.35 4.30
CA ALA A 164 5.17 6.44 3.78
C ALA A 164 6.31 5.90 2.91
N ARG A 165 6.61 6.60 1.82
CA ARG A 165 7.70 6.25 0.90
C ARG A 165 9.05 6.37 1.60
N ILE A 166 9.79 5.26 1.69
CA ILE A 166 11.15 5.24 2.25
C ILE A 166 12.17 5.21 1.11
N GLY A 167 13.16 6.09 1.14
CA GLY A 167 14.27 6.12 0.16
C GLY A 167 14.02 6.94 -1.11
N GLY A 168 12.91 7.66 -1.22
CA GLY A 168 12.64 8.55 -2.36
C GLY A 168 12.47 7.82 -3.70
N ILE A 169 13.07 8.38 -4.77
CA ILE A 169 13.10 7.74 -6.10
C ILE A 169 14.19 6.66 -6.08
N LEU A 170 13.78 5.40 -5.97
CA LEU A 170 14.68 4.25 -5.98
C LEU A 170 15.23 4.00 -7.39
N SER A 171 16.54 3.77 -7.48
CA SER A 171 17.19 3.33 -8.72
C SER A 171 16.81 1.88 -9.07
N ASP A 172 17.10 1.45 -10.29
CA ASP A 172 16.89 0.04 -10.68
C ASP A 172 17.74 -0.92 -9.84
N GLU A 173 18.93 -0.49 -9.43
CA GLU A 173 19.85 -1.23 -8.58
C GLU A 173 19.28 -1.40 -7.16
N ASP A 174 18.76 -0.32 -6.56
CA ASP A 174 18.12 -0.36 -5.23
C ASP A 174 16.90 -1.31 -5.23
N ILE A 175 16.09 -1.28 -6.29
CA ILE A 175 14.93 -2.16 -6.43
C ILE A 175 15.38 -3.61 -6.54
N ALA A 176 16.39 -3.91 -7.35
CA ALA A 176 16.92 -5.26 -7.49
C ALA A 176 17.46 -5.80 -6.16
N GLU A 177 18.16 -4.96 -5.38
CA GLU A 177 18.63 -5.32 -4.03
C GLU A 177 17.46 -5.65 -3.09
N ARG A 178 16.42 -4.81 -3.07
CA ARG A 178 15.23 -5.06 -2.24
C ARG A 178 14.52 -6.35 -2.63
N ILE A 179 14.32 -6.62 -3.92
CA ILE A 179 13.73 -7.87 -4.41
C ILE A 179 14.53 -9.08 -3.92
N ASN A 180 15.86 -9.03 -4.05
CA ASN A 180 16.73 -10.10 -3.57
C ASN A 180 16.58 -10.30 -2.05
N ASN A 181 16.51 -9.21 -1.28
CA ASN A 181 16.31 -9.29 0.17
C ASN A 181 14.98 -9.97 0.52
N TYR A 182 13.87 -9.60 -0.13
CA TYR A 182 12.58 -10.26 0.11
C TYR A 182 12.61 -11.75 -0.25
N GLU A 183 13.16 -12.12 -1.40
CA GLU A 183 13.27 -13.54 -1.79
C GLU A 183 14.14 -14.36 -0.82
N THR A 184 15.18 -13.75 -0.24
CA THR A 184 15.99 -14.41 0.79
C THR A 184 15.23 -14.55 2.12
N LEU A 185 14.43 -13.54 2.49
CA LEU A 185 13.62 -13.56 3.70
C LEU A 185 12.59 -14.70 3.66
N ASP A 186 11.88 -14.82 2.54
CA ASP A 186 10.90 -15.90 2.32
C ASP A 186 11.55 -17.28 2.39
N LYS A 187 12.69 -17.47 1.72
CA LYS A 187 13.45 -18.74 1.77
C LYS A 187 13.87 -19.09 3.20
N ASN A 188 14.28 -18.10 3.99
CA ASN A 188 14.67 -18.31 5.38
C ASN A 188 13.47 -18.63 6.27
N LEU A 189 12.31 -18.01 6.03
CA LEU A 189 11.07 -18.30 6.75
C LEU A 189 10.58 -19.73 6.47
N TYR A 190 10.58 -20.16 5.20
CA TYR A 190 10.34 -21.56 4.83
C TYR A 190 11.37 -22.51 5.44
N GLY A 191 12.65 -22.13 5.46
CA GLY A 191 13.71 -22.90 6.11
C GLY A 191 13.55 -23.03 7.63
N LEU A 192 12.90 -22.06 8.29
CA LEU A 192 12.58 -22.08 9.71
C LEU A 192 11.37 -22.98 10.00
N LEU A 193 10.30 -22.86 9.21
CA LEU A 193 9.09 -23.70 9.32
C LEU A 193 9.39 -25.18 9.05
N VAL A 194 10.31 -25.47 8.12
CA VAL A 194 10.81 -26.84 7.83
C VAL A 194 11.77 -27.37 8.91
N LYS A 195 12.41 -26.48 9.69
CA LYS A 195 13.22 -26.89 10.86
C LYS A 195 12.35 -27.22 12.06
N ASP A 196 11.23 -26.54 12.24
CA ASP A 196 10.32 -26.76 13.38
C ASP A 196 9.45 -28.02 13.19
N THR A 197 9.05 -28.31 11.94
CA THR A 197 8.38 -29.58 11.59
C THR A 197 9.26 -30.82 11.71
N ARG A 198 10.60 -30.68 11.77
CA ARG A 198 11.50 -31.81 12.08
C ARG A 198 11.57 -32.17 13.57
N LYS A 199 10.86 -31.46 14.45
CA LYS A 199 10.66 -31.85 15.85
C LYS A 199 9.36 -32.61 16.10
N THR A 200 8.48 -32.71 15.12
CA THR A 200 7.31 -33.58 15.16
C THR A 200 7.55 -34.72 14.17
N GLU A 201 8.26 -35.76 14.66
CA GLU A 201 8.41 -37.01 13.92
C GLU A 201 7.02 -37.54 13.55
N ALA A 202 6.80 -37.68 12.24
CA ALA A 202 5.61 -38.27 11.68
C ALA A 202 5.50 -39.74 12.11
N VAL A 203 4.39 -40.09 12.75
CA VAL A 203 3.97 -41.49 12.89
C VAL A 203 3.61 -42.01 11.50
N PRO A 204 4.21 -43.10 11.01
CA PRO A 204 3.89 -43.60 9.69
C PRO A 204 2.48 -44.21 9.69
N LEU A 205 1.66 -43.83 8.70
CA LEU A 205 0.43 -44.54 8.37
C LEU A 205 0.79 -45.95 7.92
N ASN A 206 0.50 -46.92 8.79
CA ASN A 206 0.70 -48.33 8.51
C ASN A 206 -0.21 -48.79 7.36
N LYS A 207 0.34 -49.61 6.46
CA LYS A 207 -0.39 -50.27 5.38
C LYS A 207 -1.18 -51.45 5.95
N GLY A 208 -2.46 -51.51 5.60
CA GLY A 208 -3.28 -52.74 5.54
C GLY A 208 -3.82 -53.24 6.88
N GLY A 209 -5.14 -53.42 6.93
CA GLY A 209 -5.82 -54.11 8.03
C GLY A 209 -7.21 -53.57 8.31
N ASP A 210 -8.18 -54.11 7.57
CA ASP A 210 -9.61 -54.25 7.84
C ASP A 210 -10.12 -53.69 9.19
N VAL A 211 -11.00 -52.68 9.14
CA VAL A 211 -11.89 -52.36 10.27
C VAL A 211 -13.28 -51.97 9.75
N GLU A 212 -14.26 -52.63 10.34
CA GLU A 212 -15.69 -52.64 10.11
C GLU A 212 -16.36 -51.26 10.02
N SER A 213 -17.35 -51.19 9.14
CA SER A 213 -18.41 -50.18 9.13
C SER A 213 -19.21 -50.22 10.43
N LYS A 214 -19.33 -49.08 11.11
CA LYS A 214 -20.42 -48.83 12.08
C LYS A 214 -21.09 -47.49 11.79
N ASP A 215 -22.31 -47.64 11.28
CA ASP A 215 -23.53 -46.85 11.44
C ASP A 215 -23.42 -45.45 12.08
N TYR A 216 -23.80 -44.44 11.29
CA TYR A 216 -24.25 -43.15 11.76
C TYR A 216 -25.75 -43.25 12.12
N VAL A 217 -26.10 -42.91 13.36
CA VAL A 217 -27.49 -42.67 13.79
C VAL A 217 -27.67 -41.15 13.85
N GLU A 218 -28.61 -40.64 13.07
CA GLU A 218 -29.13 -39.27 13.15
C GLU A 218 -30.01 -39.14 14.41
N GLU A 219 -29.69 -38.18 15.28
CA GLU A 219 -30.60 -37.71 16.34
C GLU A 219 -31.43 -36.55 15.79
N ASP A 220 -32.65 -36.86 15.36
CA ASP A 220 -33.71 -35.87 15.17
C ASP A 220 -34.20 -35.40 16.54
N THR A 221 -34.12 -34.09 16.77
CA THR A 221 -34.71 -33.44 17.94
C THR A 221 -36.14 -33.03 17.62
N VAL A 222 -37.06 -33.68 18.33
CA VAL A 222 -38.49 -33.36 18.40
C VAL A 222 -38.67 -32.02 19.12
N LEU A 223 -39.43 -31.11 18.53
CA LEU A 223 -40.14 -30.05 19.26
C LEU A 223 -41.61 -30.12 18.86
N ASP A 224 -42.42 -30.46 19.87
CA ASP A 224 -43.85 -30.64 19.81
C ASP A 224 -44.62 -29.33 19.53
N GLU A 225 -45.79 -29.57 18.98
CA GLU A 225 -46.89 -28.70 18.57
C GLU A 225 -47.46 -27.81 19.69
N GLU A 226 -47.92 -26.62 19.32
CA GLU A 226 -49.18 -26.08 19.87
C GLU A 226 -50.04 -25.52 18.72
N GLU A 227 -51.32 -25.91 18.75
CA GLU A 227 -52.45 -25.60 17.86
C GLU A 227 -53.03 -24.18 18.04
N GLU A 228 -54.08 -23.89 17.24
CA GLU A 228 -55.04 -22.76 17.22
C GLU A 228 -54.61 -21.55 16.35
N GLU A 229 -55.34 -21.00 15.38
CA GLU A 229 -56.73 -21.00 14.85
C GLU A 229 -56.58 -20.83 13.30
N GLU A 230 -57.48 -21.13 12.35
CA GLU A 230 -58.93 -21.05 12.19
C GLU A 230 -59.32 -21.82 10.89
#